data_AF-A0A6J5WCG3-F1
#
_entry.id   AF-A0A6J5WCG3-F1
#
_cell.length_a   1.000
_cell.length_b   1.000
_cell.length_c   1.000
_cell.angle_alpha   90.00
_cell.angle_beta   90.00
_cell.angle_gamma   90.00
#
_symmetry.space_group_name_H-M   'P 1'
#
loop_
_entity.id
_entity.type
_entity.pdbx_description
1 polymer ?
#
loop_
_entity_poly.entity_id
_entity_poly.type
_entity_poly.pdbx_seq_one_letter_code
_entity_poly.pdbx_strand_id
1 'polypeptide(L)'
;MNNATQHTVDIPPFLKEFPEVSTSGASSNQDDTTAVVTGPATREPSNSHYTLAEMLESPDATSPWNGDRVVYKYRNIIRDVIEELPEFVKSHSGHCLTPNDICIVNDRAKINVSIPNPSNTENLPTYRSQFRSLVTRILGTDNSTRVELKHFYHKVDKTGVALDDLWHHPLLMSSNERFYFPIDAILELQSKKGDAWRYEYNNGKTINIKAAIEKSNCDDFKSFHANSIKNTIYEDNALGVLNYSRNISIHIWEEQNTLTKAEVEEGLTSLFPERLTYLYDFLLYNIGMRFLRKR
;
A
#
# COMPACT_ATOMS: atom_id res chain seq x y z
N MET A 1 4.57 -3.62 -54.97
CA MET A 1 3.17 -3.31 -54.64
C MET A 1 2.92 -3.87 -53.26
N ASN A 2 2.97 -3.03 -52.23
CA ASN A 2 2.79 -3.43 -50.83
C ASN A 2 1.37 -3.05 -50.41
N ASN A 3 0.52 -4.04 -50.12
CA ASN A 3 -0.71 -3.82 -49.37
C ASN A 3 -0.38 -4.02 -47.88
N ALA A 4 -0.40 -2.93 -47.12
CA ALA A 4 -0.36 -2.98 -45.66
C ALA A 4 -1.80 -3.05 -45.14
N THR A 5 -2.17 -4.17 -44.53
CA THR A 5 -3.43 -4.31 -43.79
C THR A 5 -3.24 -3.66 -42.42
N GLN A 6 -3.91 -2.55 -42.15
CA GLN A 6 -4.00 -1.97 -40.82
C GLN A 6 -4.83 -2.90 -39.92
N HIS A 7 -4.18 -3.51 -38.93
CA HIS A 7 -4.86 -4.08 -37.78
C HIS A 7 -5.06 -2.97 -36.74
N THR A 8 -6.28 -2.47 -36.65
CA THR A 8 -6.71 -1.58 -35.57
C THR A 8 -6.87 -2.43 -34.31
N VAL A 9 -6.04 -2.17 -33.30
CA VAL A 9 -6.18 -2.80 -31.98
C VAL A 9 -7.29 -2.06 -31.25
N ASP A 10 -8.41 -2.75 -31.00
CA ASP A 10 -9.51 -2.21 -30.22
C ASP A 10 -9.07 -1.99 -28.76
N ILE A 11 -9.00 -0.72 -28.36
CA ILE A 11 -8.71 -0.31 -26.99
C ILE A 11 -9.93 -0.62 -26.10
N PRO A 12 -9.77 -1.38 -25.00
CA PRO A 12 -10.83 -1.71 -24.07
C PRO A 12 -11.56 -0.46 -23.53
N PRO A 13 -12.89 -0.50 -23.32
CA PRO A 13 -13.71 0.67 -22.97
C PRO A 13 -13.24 1.43 -21.72
N PHE A 14 -12.65 0.75 -20.73
CA PHE A 14 -12.19 1.36 -19.48
C PHE A 14 -10.90 2.20 -19.62
N LEU A 15 -10.20 2.12 -20.75
CA LEU A 15 -9.03 2.96 -21.05
C LEU A 15 -9.39 4.24 -21.82
N LYS A 16 -10.65 4.40 -22.27
CA LYS A 16 -11.12 5.60 -22.98
C LYS A 16 -11.58 6.73 -22.05
N GLU A 17 -11.63 6.50 -20.75
CA GLU A 17 -12.15 7.47 -19.77
C GLU A 17 -11.08 8.43 -19.20
N PHE A 18 -9.84 8.37 -19.67
CA PHE A 18 -8.82 9.35 -19.31
C PHE A 18 -8.70 10.41 -20.41
N PRO A 19 -8.99 11.69 -20.13
CA PRO A 19 -8.71 12.76 -21.09
C PRO A 19 -7.21 12.81 -21.35
N GLU A 20 -6.81 12.72 -22.62
CA GLU A 20 -5.44 12.95 -23.06
C GLU A 20 -5.00 14.36 -22.64
N VAL A 21 -4.07 14.45 -21.69
CA VAL A 21 -3.35 15.71 -21.42
C VAL A 21 -2.30 15.86 -22.52
N SER A 22 -2.68 16.58 -23.58
CA SER A 22 -1.74 17.03 -24.60
C SER A 22 -0.69 17.97 -24.00
N THR A 23 0.56 17.57 -24.09
CA THR A 23 1.73 18.44 -23.89
C THR A 23 2.13 19.10 -25.20
N SER A 24 1.95 20.41 -25.31
CA SER A 24 2.78 21.26 -26.17
C SER A 24 2.65 22.72 -25.74
N GLY A 25 3.76 23.31 -25.31
CA GLY A 25 3.88 24.76 -25.16
C GLY A 25 4.39 25.42 -26.44
N ALA A 26 3.94 26.65 -26.72
CA ALA A 26 4.75 27.78 -27.17
C ALA A 26 3.88 29.02 -27.47
N SER A 27 4.46 30.18 -27.16
CA SER A 27 3.98 31.56 -27.24
C SER A 27 3.58 32.07 -28.63
N SER A 28 2.56 32.94 -28.72
CA SER A 28 2.69 34.28 -29.34
C SER A 28 1.44 35.16 -29.12
N ASN A 29 1.66 36.43 -28.80
CA ASN A 29 0.68 37.51 -28.66
C ASN A 29 -0.16 37.74 -29.93
N GLN A 30 -1.45 38.01 -29.75
CA GLN A 30 -2.14 39.09 -30.49
C GLN A 30 -3.46 39.46 -29.79
N ASP A 31 -3.62 40.78 -29.59
CA ASP A 31 -4.84 41.44 -29.16
C ASP A 31 -6.02 41.06 -30.07
N ASP A 32 -7.16 40.72 -29.48
CA ASP A 32 -8.40 41.35 -29.93
C ASP A 32 -9.48 41.37 -28.84
N THR A 33 -10.17 42.49 -28.80
CA THR A 33 -11.07 42.90 -27.72
C THR A 33 -12.47 42.35 -27.99
N THR A 34 -13.03 41.55 -27.10
CA THR A 34 -14.50 41.49 -26.94
C THR A 34 -14.89 41.02 -25.54
N ALA A 35 -15.47 41.95 -24.79
CA ALA A 35 -16.00 41.72 -23.46
C ALA A 35 -17.20 40.76 -23.50
N VAL A 36 -17.09 39.65 -22.76
CA VAL A 36 -18.25 38.95 -22.22
C VAL A 36 -18.03 38.85 -20.71
N VAL A 37 -18.86 39.60 -19.99
CA VAL A 37 -18.97 39.57 -18.54
C VAL A 37 -19.50 38.19 -18.14
N THR A 38 -18.65 37.36 -17.56
CA THR A 38 -19.05 36.25 -16.70
C THR A 38 -18.29 36.42 -15.40
N GLY A 39 -19.06 36.68 -14.32
CA GLY A 39 -18.55 36.98 -13.00
C GLY A 39 -17.59 35.92 -12.45
N PRO A 40 -16.83 36.24 -11.40
CA PRO A 40 -15.93 35.28 -10.81
C PRO A 40 -16.78 34.13 -10.26
N ALA A 41 -16.64 32.96 -10.86
CA ALA A 41 -17.01 31.72 -10.21
C ALA A 41 -16.04 31.55 -9.03
N THR A 42 -16.37 32.17 -7.90
CA THR A 42 -15.90 31.74 -6.60
C THR A 42 -16.32 30.28 -6.47
N ARG A 43 -15.40 29.36 -6.79
CA ARG A 43 -15.47 27.99 -6.28
C ARG A 43 -15.41 28.13 -4.77
N GLU A 44 -16.57 28.10 -4.13
CA GLU A 44 -16.64 27.80 -2.72
C GLU A 44 -15.95 26.43 -2.50
N PRO A 45 -15.01 26.31 -1.56
CA PRO A 45 -14.57 25.00 -1.12
C PRO A 45 -15.79 24.33 -0.46
N SER A 46 -16.23 23.18 -0.96
CA SER A 46 -17.30 22.42 -0.31
C SER A 46 -16.78 21.92 1.04
N ASN A 47 -17.03 22.68 2.10
CA ASN A 47 -16.74 22.34 3.49
C ASN A 47 -17.71 21.29 4.05
N SER A 48 -18.01 20.22 3.30
CA SER A 48 -18.75 19.09 3.83
C SER A 48 -17.78 18.22 4.64
N HIS A 49 -17.57 18.58 5.90
CA HIS A 49 -17.00 17.64 6.88
C HIS A 49 -18.00 16.51 7.08
N TYR A 50 -17.68 15.31 6.60
CA TYR A 50 -18.43 14.09 6.94
C TYR A 50 -17.53 13.17 7.78
N THR A 51 -18.14 12.42 8.68
CA THR A 51 -17.47 11.48 9.57
C THR A 51 -17.14 10.18 8.84
N LEU A 52 -16.19 9.42 9.37
CA LEU A 52 -15.91 8.08 8.86
C LEU A 52 -17.14 7.17 9.00
N ALA A 53 -17.99 7.37 10.02
CA ALA A 53 -19.25 6.63 10.14
C ALA A 53 -20.16 6.88 8.93
N GLU A 54 -20.44 8.16 8.62
CA GLU A 54 -21.26 8.55 7.46
C GLU A 54 -20.68 8.01 6.15
N MET A 55 -19.35 7.99 6.02
CA MET A 55 -18.67 7.41 4.86
C MET A 55 -18.93 5.92 4.69
N LEU A 56 -18.86 5.17 5.78
CA LEU A 56 -18.99 3.70 5.77
C LEU A 56 -20.46 3.27 5.66
N GLU A 57 -21.39 4.11 6.11
CA GLU A 57 -22.84 3.85 6.09
C GLU A 57 -23.53 4.43 4.84
N SER A 58 -22.82 5.22 4.04
CA SER A 58 -23.33 5.79 2.79
C SER A 58 -23.78 4.70 1.80
N PRO A 59 -24.92 4.88 1.10
CA PRO A 59 -25.32 3.98 0.01
C PRO A 59 -24.29 3.92 -1.13
N ASP A 60 -23.46 4.97 -1.27
CA ASP A 60 -22.38 5.05 -2.26
C ASP A 60 -21.02 4.54 -1.70
N ALA A 61 -21.02 3.90 -0.53
CA ALA A 61 -19.81 3.35 0.07
C ALA A 61 -19.19 2.28 -0.85
N THR A 62 -17.99 2.56 -1.33
CA THR A 62 -17.25 1.62 -2.19
C THR A 62 -16.56 0.55 -1.35
N SER A 63 -16.39 -0.63 -1.94
CA SER A 63 -15.63 -1.72 -1.32
C SER A 63 -14.24 -1.22 -0.88
N PRO A 64 -13.80 -1.54 0.35
CA PRO A 64 -12.45 -1.22 0.79
C PRO A 64 -11.38 -2.07 0.10
N TRP A 65 -11.80 -3.04 -0.71
CA TRP A 65 -10.96 -3.99 -1.43
C TRP A 65 -11.05 -3.81 -2.94
N ASN A 66 -9.90 -3.81 -3.59
CA ASN A 66 -9.72 -4.07 -5.02
C ASN A 66 -8.88 -5.36 -5.16
N GLY A 67 -9.54 -6.49 -5.42
CA GLY A 67 -8.94 -7.82 -5.30
C GLY A 67 -8.45 -8.07 -3.86
N ASP A 68 -7.17 -8.40 -3.71
CA ASP A 68 -6.51 -8.62 -2.42
C ASP A 68 -5.88 -7.34 -1.83
N ARG A 69 -6.08 -6.18 -2.47
CA ARG A 69 -5.52 -4.89 -2.03
C ARG A 69 -6.54 -4.01 -1.36
N VAL A 70 -6.13 -3.36 -0.27
CA VAL A 70 -6.90 -2.26 0.31
C VAL A 70 -6.86 -1.07 -0.64
N VAL A 71 -8.00 -0.45 -0.93
CA VAL A 71 -8.09 0.72 -1.81
C VAL A 71 -7.39 1.95 -1.19
N TYR A 72 -6.80 2.80 -2.04
CA TYR A 72 -5.98 3.96 -1.64
C TYR A 72 -6.61 4.81 -0.52
N LYS A 73 -7.88 5.19 -0.68
CA LYS A 73 -8.63 5.97 0.29
C LYS A 73 -8.60 5.35 1.70
N TYR A 74 -8.93 4.06 1.81
CA TYR A 74 -8.96 3.37 3.09
C TYR A 74 -7.58 3.14 3.69
N ARG A 75 -6.55 2.92 2.85
CA ARG A 75 -5.15 2.85 3.33
C ARG A 75 -4.72 4.15 3.99
N ASN A 76 -5.02 5.29 3.36
CA ASN A 76 -4.69 6.61 3.90
C ASN A 76 -5.44 6.89 5.19
N ILE A 77 -6.74 6.61 5.25
CA ILE A 77 -7.53 6.78 6.47
C ILE A 77 -6.92 6.00 7.63
N ILE A 78 -6.55 4.72 7.42
CA ILE A 78 -5.94 3.91 8.48
C ILE A 78 -4.56 4.46 8.87
N ARG A 79 -3.75 4.88 7.90
CA ARG A 79 -2.43 5.48 8.13
C ARG A 79 -2.53 6.78 8.93
N ASP A 80 -3.42 7.69 8.55
CA ASP A 80 -3.65 8.95 9.25
C ASP A 80 -4.11 8.69 10.70
N VAL A 81 -5.02 7.73 10.91
CA VAL A 81 -5.43 7.33 12.27
C VAL A 81 -4.24 6.78 13.07
N ILE A 82 -3.35 5.98 12.48
CA ILE A 82 -2.14 5.51 13.17
C ILE A 82 -1.28 6.69 13.64
N GLU A 83 -1.16 7.74 12.83
CA GLU A 83 -0.34 8.91 13.17
C GLU A 83 -0.94 9.76 14.27
N GLU A 84 -2.27 9.91 14.30
CA GLU A 84 -2.95 10.77 15.26
C GLU A 84 -3.23 10.07 16.60
N LEU A 85 -3.31 8.73 16.61
CA LEU A 85 -3.69 7.98 17.80
C LEU A 85 -2.77 8.21 19.02
N PRO A 86 -1.43 8.31 18.90
CA PRO A 86 -0.55 8.56 20.03
C PRO A 86 -0.84 9.89 20.76
N GLU A 87 -1.20 10.94 20.04
CA GLU A 87 -1.55 12.24 20.63
C GLU A 87 -2.96 12.23 21.23
N PHE A 88 -3.88 11.56 20.55
CA PHE A 88 -5.25 11.35 21.03
C PHE A 88 -5.27 10.62 22.38
N VAL A 89 -4.54 9.50 22.49
CA VAL A 89 -4.48 8.68 23.72
C VAL A 89 -3.88 9.46 24.90
N LYS A 90 -2.90 10.35 24.64
CA LYS A 90 -2.31 11.20 25.69
C LYS A 90 -3.28 12.24 26.22
N SER A 91 -4.11 12.81 25.35
CA SER A 91 -4.99 13.94 25.66
C SER A 91 -6.38 13.50 26.15
N HIS A 92 -6.83 12.31 25.77
CA HIS A 92 -8.18 11.80 26.02
C HIS A 92 -8.16 10.41 26.65
N SER A 93 -7.33 10.26 27.70
CA SER A 93 -7.30 9.02 28.47
C SER A 93 -8.70 8.71 29.02
N GLY A 94 -9.30 7.62 28.55
CA GLY A 94 -10.66 7.25 28.90
C GLY A 94 -11.67 7.29 27.75
N HIS A 95 -11.35 7.90 26.60
CA HIS A 95 -12.27 7.92 25.46
C HIS A 95 -12.20 6.63 24.64
N CYS A 96 -13.34 6.23 24.06
CA CYS A 96 -13.43 5.14 23.12
C CYS A 96 -13.46 5.69 21.69
N LEU A 97 -12.39 5.48 20.92
CA LEU A 97 -12.31 5.89 19.52
C LEU A 97 -13.38 5.16 18.69
N THR A 98 -14.27 5.92 18.08
CA THR A 98 -15.30 5.45 17.16
C THR A 98 -15.17 6.13 15.79
N PRO A 99 -15.79 5.57 14.73
CA PRO A 99 -15.83 6.23 13.42
C PRO A 99 -16.48 7.63 13.41
N ASN A 100 -17.33 7.95 14.40
CA ASN A 100 -17.92 9.30 14.53
C ASN A 100 -16.89 10.33 14.98
N ASP A 101 -15.83 9.88 15.66
CA ASP A 101 -14.75 10.73 16.16
C ASP A 101 -13.72 11.03 15.07
N ILE A 102 -13.92 10.58 13.83
CA ILE A 102 -12.97 10.74 12.73
C ILE A 102 -13.64 11.52 11.62
N CYS A 103 -13.14 12.73 11.35
CA CYS A 103 -13.56 13.56 10.24
C CYS A 103 -12.77 13.18 8.99
N ILE A 104 -13.46 13.10 7.85
CA ILE A 104 -12.84 12.87 6.54
C ILE A 104 -12.84 14.19 5.76
N VAL A 105 -11.65 14.62 5.34
CA VAL A 105 -11.44 15.81 4.50
C VAL A 105 -10.49 15.44 3.37
N ASN A 106 -10.96 15.54 2.12
CA ASN A 106 -10.16 15.20 0.93
C ASN A 106 -9.50 13.81 1.03
N ASP A 107 -10.27 12.78 1.42
CA ASP A 107 -9.82 11.40 1.64
C ASP A 107 -8.72 11.22 2.71
N ARG A 108 -8.53 12.24 3.56
CA ARG A 108 -7.65 12.19 4.73
C ARG A 108 -8.47 12.14 6.01
N ALA A 109 -8.01 11.38 6.98
CA ALA A 109 -8.68 11.25 8.26
C ALA A 109 -8.05 12.16 9.31
N LYS A 110 -8.89 12.75 10.15
CA LYS A 110 -8.47 13.49 11.34
C LYS A 110 -9.37 13.15 12.51
N ILE A 111 -8.77 12.80 13.64
CA ILE A 111 -9.48 12.53 14.89
C ILE A 111 -9.98 13.86 15.46
N ASN A 112 -11.28 13.96 15.65
CA ASN A 112 -11.94 15.10 16.25
C ASN A 112 -11.78 15.07 17.77
N VAL A 113 -10.93 15.96 18.26
CA VAL A 113 -10.53 16.05 19.67
C VAL A 113 -11.53 16.86 20.52
N SER A 114 -12.59 17.41 19.92
CA SER A 114 -13.56 18.28 20.64
C SER A 114 -14.66 17.53 21.40
N ILE A 115 -14.62 16.19 21.47
CA ILE A 115 -15.68 15.38 22.08
C ILE A 115 -15.38 15.21 23.58
N PRO A 116 -16.28 15.61 24.49
CA PRO A 116 -16.04 15.53 25.94
C PRO A 116 -15.80 14.08 26.39
N ASN A 117 -14.83 13.91 27.28
CA ASN A 117 -14.50 12.63 27.91
C ASN A 117 -15.70 12.15 28.78
N PRO A 118 -16.37 11.03 28.46
CA PRO A 118 -17.36 10.47 29.37
C PRO A 118 -16.66 9.93 30.61
N SER A 119 -17.05 10.42 31.78
CA SER A 119 -16.38 10.27 33.08
C SER A 119 -16.48 8.88 33.73
N ASN A 120 -16.68 7.80 32.96
CA ASN A 120 -16.72 6.43 33.48
C ASN A 120 -15.57 5.60 32.90
N THR A 121 -14.55 5.38 33.73
CA THR A 121 -13.32 4.64 33.37
C THR A 121 -13.36 3.15 33.71
N GLU A 122 -14.45 2.66 34.29
CA GLU A 122 -14.59 1.23 34.59
C GLU A 122 -14.83 0.44 33.30
N ASN A 123 -13.81 -0.36 32.91
CA ASN A 123 -13.82 -1.34 31.81
C ASN A 123 -13.67 -0.80 30.37
N LEU A 124 -12.92 0.28 30.15
CA LEU A 124 -12.64 0.74 28.79
C LEU A 124 -11.72 -0.21 28.02
N PRO A 125 -12.02 -0.51 26.75
CA PRO A 125 -11.11 -1.24 25.88
C PRO A 125 -9.78 -0.50 25.75
N THR A 126 -8.66 -1.23 25.71
CA THR A 126 -7.35 -0.64 25.40
C THR A 126 -7.41 0.10 24.06
N TYR A 127 -6.64 1.17 23.88
CA TYR A 127 -6.58 1.89 22.61
C TYR A 127 -6.26 0.97 21.41
N ARG A 128 -5.48 -0.10 21.63
CA ARG A 128 -5.23 -1.14 20.63
C ARG A 128 -6.50 -1.88 20.23
N SER A 129 -7.31 -2.30 21.19
CA SER A 129 -8.60 -2.96 20.90
C SER A 129 -9.60 -2.01 20.24
N GLN A 130 -9.55 -0.71 20.56
CA GLN A 130 -10.35 0.32 19.86
C GLN A 130 -9.88 0.47 18.41
N PHE A 131 -8.57 0.60 18.17
CA PHE A 131 -7.99 0.64 16.83
C PHE A 131 -8.30 -0.64 16.04
N ARG A 132 -8.18 -1.82 16.67
CA ARG A 132 -8.54 -3.11 16.08
C ARG A 132 -10.01 -3.13 15.64
N SER A 133 -10.91 -2.66 16.49
CA SER A 133 -12.35 -2.59 16.20
C SER A 133 -12.64 -1.62 15.05
N LEU A 134 -11.99 -0.46 15.05
CA LEU A 134 -12.08 0.52 13.98
C LEU A 134 -11.65 -0.05 12.63
N VAL A 135 -10.45 -0.64 12.54
CA VAL A 135 -9.96 -1.23 11.28
C VAL A 135 -10.82 -2.43 10.86
N THR A 136 -11.43 -3.15 11.80
CA THR A 136 -12.40 -4.22 11.48
C THR A 136 -13.67 -3.67 10.87
N ARG A 137 -14.17 -2.50 11.33
CA ARG A 137 -15.31 -1.82 10.68
C ARG A 137 -14.95 -1.34 9.27
N ILE A 138 -13.70 -0.92 9.04
CA ILE A 138 -13.26 -0.42 7.73
C ILE A 138 -13.00 -1.57 6.75
N LEU A 139 -12.25 -2.60 7.14
CA LEU A 139 -11.74 -3.64 6.26
C LEU A 139 -12.51 -4.96 6.33
N GLY A 140 -13.42 -5.09 7.30
CA GLY A 140 -14.13 -6.32 7.61
C GLY A 140 -13.38 -7.21 8.60
N THR A 141 -13.94 -8.37 8.89
CA THR A 141 -13.30 -9.38 9.76
C THR A 141 -12.17 -10.10 9.05
N ASP A 142 -11.32 -10.78 9.83
CA ASP A 142 -10.35 -11.72 9.26
C ASP A 142 -11.11 -12.78 8.43
N ASN A 143 -10.80 -12.83 7.15
CA ASN A 143 -11.16 -13.96 6.29
C ASN A 143 -9.86 -14.71 5.97
N SER A 144 -9.88 -16.03 6.10
CA SER A 144 -8.67 -16.87 6.02
C SER A 144 -7.87 -16.74 4.71
N THR A 145 -8.42 -16.08 3.69
CA THR A 145 -7.82 -15.89 2.38
C THR A 145 -6.87 -14.68 2.32
N ARG A 146 -7.04 -13.65 3.16
CA ARG A 146 -6.22 -12.43 3.09
C ARG A 146 -5.05 -12.47 4.06
N VAL A 147 -3.96 -13.07 3.61
CA VAL A 147 -2.71 -13.25 4.38
C VAL A 147 -2.26 -11.98 5.09
N GLU A 148 -2.26 -10.83 4.40
CA GLU A 148 -1.79 -9.57 4.95
C GLU A 148 -2.76 -8.95 5.97
N LEU A 149 -4.08 -9.13 5.80
CA LEU A 149 -5.07 -8.64 6.75
C LEU A 149 -4.95 -9.41 8.07
N LYS A 150 -4.91 -10.74 7.98
CA LYS A 150 -4.68 -11.63 9.10
C LYS A 150 -3.39 -11.28 9.84
N HIS A 151 -2.31 -11.06 9.08
CA HIS A 151 -1.03 -10.66 9.64
C HIS A 151 -1.11 -9.29 10.35
N PHE A 152 -1.71 -8.29 9.71
CA PHE A 152 -1.88 -6.94 10.27
C PHE A 152 -2.62 -6.99 11.62
N TYR A 153 -3.73 -7.72 11.66
CA TYR A 153 -4.52 -7.93 12.86
C TYR A 153 -3.75 -8.60 13.98
N HIS A 154 -2.99 -9.64 13.67
CA HIS A 154 -2.09 -10.25 14.64
C HIS A 154 -1.06 -9.24 15.19
N LYS A 155 -0.56 -8.30 14.38
CA LYS A 155 0.38 -7.27 14.84
C LYS A 155 -0.28 -6.18 15.67
N VAL A 156 -1.51 -5.78 15.34
CA VAL A 156 -2.30 -4.86 16.16
C VAL A 156 -2.46 -5.41 17.59
N ASP A 157 -2.77 -6.69 17.70
CA ASP A 157 -3.04 -7.35 18.99
C ASP A 157 -1.76 -7.63 19.80
N LYS A 158 -0.57 -7.51 19.19
CA LYS A 158 0.72 -7.80 19.83
C LYS A 158 1.27 -6.59 20.58
N THR A 159 1.34 -6.70 21.91
CA THR A 159 1.74 -5.61 22.81
C THR A 159 3.13 -5.03 22.55
N GLY A 160 4.07 -5.83 22.02
CA GLY A 160 5.44 -5.44 21.70
C GLY A 160 5.63 -4.73 20.35
N VAL A 161 4.58 -4.49 19.57
CA VAL A 161 4.67 -3.82 18.26
C VAL A 161 4.13 -2.40 18.36
N ALA A 162 4.94 -1.36 18.19
CA ALA A 162 4.43 0.00 18.29
C ALA A 162 3.40 0.27 17.18
N LEU A 163 2.41 1.11 17.45
CA LEU A 163 1.39 1.43 16.45
C LEU A 163 2.01 2.08 15.21
N ASP A 164 3.01 2.94 15.40
CA ASP A 164 3.78 3.58 14.33
C ASP A 164 4.45 2.56 13.39
N ASP A 165 4.85 1.38 13.90
CA ASP A 165 5.42 0.33 13.05
C ASP A 165 4.39 -0.21 12.06
N LEU A 166 3.11 -0.23 12.43
CA LEU A 166 2.02 -0.70 11.57
C LEU A 166 1.78 0.20 10.36
N TRP A 167 2.22 1.47 10.41
CA TRP A 167 2.09 2.41 9.28
C TRP A 167 2.78 1.84 8.01
N HIS A 168 3.90 1.16 8.22
CA HIS A 168 4.69 0.49 7.18
C HIS A 168 4.29 -0.96 6.94
N HIS A 169 3.15 -1.41 7.46
CA HIS A 169 2.71 -2.77 7.22
C HIS A 169 2.34 -2.98 5.73
N PRO A 170 2.70 -4.12 5.09
CA PRO A 170 2.43 -4.37 3.67
C PRO A 170 0.98 -4.15 3.24
N LEU A 171 0.02 -4.49 4.12
CA LEU A 171 -1.42 -4.23 3.93
C LEU A 171 -1.73 -2.76 3.59
N LEU A 172 -1.00 -1.82 4.19
CA LEU A 172 -1.21 -0.38 4.03
C LEU A 172 -0.32 0.24 2.95
N MET A 173 0.67 -0.50 2.44
CA MET A 173 1.57 -0.02 1.40
C MET A 173 0.89 0.02 0.03
N SER A 174 1.13 1.10 -0.71
CA SER A 174 0.83 1.18 -2.15
C SER A 174 1.71 0.23 -2.96
N SER A 175 1.30 -0.12 -4.17
CA SER A 175 2.10 -0.99 -5.06
C SER A 175 3.52 -0.43 -5.30
N ASN A 176 3.67 0.89 -5.36
CA ASN A 176 4.99 1.53 -5.47
C ASN A 176 5.85 1.33 -4.21
N GLU A 177 5.27 1.54 -3.02
CA GLU A 177 6.00 1.29 -1.76
C GLU A 177 6.42 -0.18 -1.65
N ARG A 178 5.51 -1.10 -1.99
CA ARG A 178 5.75 -2.55 -1.97
C ARG A 178 6.83 -2.98 -2.97
N PHE A 179 6.87 -2.36 -4.14
CA PHE A 179 7.89 -2.58 -5.16
C PHE A 179 9.30 -2.23 -4.63
N TYR A 180 9.43 -1.08 -3.97
CA TYR A 180 10.72 -0.61 -3.43
C TYR A 180 11.07 -1.22 -2.08
N PHE A 181 10.09 -1.71 -1.31
CA PHE A 181 10.31 -2.17 0.07
C PHE A 181 11.42 -3.23 0.20
N PRO A 182 11.48 -4.31 -0.60
CA PRO A 182 12.59 -5.26 -0.57
C PRO A 182 13.94 -4.63 -0.93
N ILE A 183 13.96 -3.70 -1.88
CA ILE A 183 15.17 -3.05 -2.37
C ILE A 183 15.77 -2.21 -1.24
N ASP A 184 14.95 -1.32 -0.66
CA ASP A 184 15.35 -0.43 0.44
C ASP A 184 15.71 -1.23 1.69
N ALA A 185 14.95 -2.27 2.02
CA ALA A 185 15.21 -3.12 3.19
C ALA A 185 16.55 -3.85 3.10
N ILE A 186 16.88 -4.41 1.93
CA ILE A 186 18.16 -5.13 1.75
C ILE A 186 19.34 -4.16 1.83
N LEU A 187 19.22 -2.96 1.26
CA LEU A 187 20.26 -1.94 1.37
C LEU A 187 20.50 -1.55 2.83
N GLU A 188 19.42 -1.32 3.59
CA GLU A 188 19.51 -0.97 5.01
C GLU A 188 20.08 -2.12 5.85
N LEU A 189 19.65 -3.36 5.62
CA LEU A 189 20.16 -4.54 6.29
C LEU A 189 21.64 -4.76 6.02
N GLN A 190 22.07 -4.60 4.76
CA GLN A 190 23.49 -4.68 4.39
C GLN A 190 24.30 -3.60 5.11
N SER A 191 23.78 -2.37 5.16
CA SER A 191 24.46 -1.25 5.81
C SER A 191 24.62 -1.47 7.32
N LYS A 192 23.59 -2.02 7.99
CA LYS A 192 23.58 -2.17 9.46
C LYS A 192 24.17 -3.48 9.97
N LYS A 193 24.01 -4.57 9.23
CA LYS A 193 24.34 -5.93 9.67
C LYS A 193 25.37 -6.64 8.77
N GLY A 194 25.87 -6.01 7.70
CA GLY A 194 26.73 -6.68 6.73
C GLY A 194 26.01 -7.88 6.09
N ASP A 195 26.69 -9.01 5.90
CA ASP A 195 26.06 -10.22 5.35
C ASP A 195 25.39 -11.11 6.41
N ALA A 196 25.57 -10.82 7.70
CA ALA A 196 25.10 -11.68 8.78
C ALA A 196 23.57 -11.86 8.80
N TRP A 197 22.82 -10.80 8.42
CA TRP A 197 21.36 -10.85 8.38
C TRP A 197 20.82 -11.92 7.44
N ARG A 198 21.58 -12.33 6.40
CA ARG A 198 21.14 -13.34 5.42
C ARG A 198 20.92 -14.69 6.09
N TYR A 199 21.81 -15.07 7.01
CA TYR A 199 21.67 -16.30 7.79
C TYR A 199 20.50 -16.23 8.75
N GLU A 200 20.27 -15.09 9.40
CA GLU A 200 19.16 -14.87 10.32
C GLU A 200 17.80 -14.83 9.60
N TYR A 201 17.76 -14.28 8.38
CA TYR A 201 16.57 -14.17 7.56
C TYR A 201 16.12 -15.53 7.02
N ASN A 202 17.04 -16.46 6.83
CA ASN A 202 16.71 -17.81 6.45
C ASN A 202 16.12 -18.58 7.64
N ASN A 203 14.78 -18.65 7.72
CA ASN A 203 14.07 -19.40 8.76
C ASN A 203 14.11 -20.92 8.57
N GLY A 204 14.85 -21.44 7.59
CA GLY A 204 14.91 -22.87 7.28
C GLY A 204 13.64 -23.44 6.64
N LYS A 205 12.60 -22.64 6.37
CA LYS A 205 11.44 -23.09 5.60
C LYS A 205 11.81 -23.20 4.13
N THR A 206 11.55 -24.37 3.56
CA THR A 206 11.72 -24.60 2.13
C THR A 206 10.59 -23.94 1.34
N ILE A 207 10.93 -23.14 0.33
CA ILE A 207 10.01 -22.55 -0.62
C ILE A 207 10.51 -22.93 -2.01
N ASN A 208 9.75 -23.74 -2.76
CA ASN A 208 10.16 -24.14 -4.10
C ASN A 208 9.91 -22.98 -5.08
N ILE A 209 10.95 -22.19 -5.32
CA ILE A 209 10.88 -20.97 -6.14
C ILE A 209 10.59 -21.33 -7.59
N LYS A 210 11.26 -22.36 -8.11
CA LYS A 210 11.08 -22.84 -9.48
C LYS A 210 9.63 -23.25 -9.74
N ALA A 211 9.05 -24.08 -8.87
CA ALA A 211 7.68 -24.55 -9.04
C ALA A 211 6.65 -23.41 -8.90
N ALA A 212 6.93 -22.39 -8.08
CA ALA A 212 6.10 -21.19 -8.02
C ALA A 212 6.15 -20.42 -9.35
N ILE A 213 7.36 -20.15 -9.86
CA ILE A 213 7.55 -19.40 -11.12
C ILE A 213 6.98 -20.15 -12.33
N GLU A 214 7.10 -21.47 -12.39
CA GLU A 214 6.52 -22.30 -13.46
C GLU A 214 4.99 -22.17 -13.53
N LYS A 215 4.33 -21.94 -12.38
CA LYS A 215 2.89 -21.68 -12.30
C LYS A 215 2.50 -20.24 -12.65
N SER A 216 3.48 -19.34 -12.81
CA SER A 216 3.21 -17.96 -13.21
C SER A 216 2.59 -17.91 -14.60
N ASN A 217 1.61 -17.04 -14.80
CA ASN A 217 1.10 -16.71 -16.14
C ASN A 217 1.94 -15.61 -16.82
N CYS A 218 2.94 -15.05 -16.12
CA CYS A 218 3.81 -14.02 -16.64
C CYS A 218 5.10 -14.63 -17.21
N ASP A 219 5.29 -14.50 -18.52
CA ASP A 219 6.46 -15.05 -19.22
C ASP A 219 7.76 -14.31 -18.90
N ASP A 220 7.70 -13.03 -18.50
CA ASP A 220 8.88 -12.28 -18.05
C ASP A 220 9.48 -12.90 -16.79
N PHE A 221 8.65 -13.39 -15.87
CA PHE A 221 9.12 -14.02 -14.64
C PHE A 221 9.83 -15.35 -14.95
N LYS A 222 9.26 -16.15 -15.85
CA LYS A 222 9.89 -17.40 -16.31
C LYS A 222 11.19 -17.14 -17.04
N SER A 223 11.20 -16.17 -17.96
CA SER A 223 12.36 -15.81 -18.77
C SER A 223 13.48 -15.26 -17.92
N PHE A 224 13.17 -14.36 -16.98
CA PHE A 224 14.13 -13.84 -16.01
C PHE A 224 14.71 -14.98 -15.16
N HIS A 225 13.88 -15.86 -14.61
CA HIS A 225 14.35 -17.00 -13.84
C HIS A 225 15.29 -17.92 -14.65
N ALA A 226 14.89 -18.30 -15.87
CA ALA A 226 15.69 -19.15 -16.75
C ALA A 226 17.05 -18.52 -17.13
N ASN A 227 17.07 -17.20 -17.41
CA ASN A 227 18.30 -16.48 -17.71
C ASN A 227 19.18 -16.31 -16.48
N SER A 228 18.57 -16.00 -15.32
CA SER A 228 19.29 -15.82 -14.07
C SER A 228 19.96 -17.10 -13.58
N ILE A 229 19.36 -18.29 -13.77
CA ILE A 229 19.96 -19.59 -13.40
C ILE A 229 21.35 -19.78 -14.03
N LYS A 230 21.62 -19.18 -15.20
CA LYS A 230 22.95 -19.25 -15.83
C LYS A 230 24.04 -18.54 -15.02
N ASN A 231 23.66 -17.57 -14.19
CA ASN A 231 24.59 -16.67 -13.48
C ASN A 231 24.37 -16.63 -11.95
N THR A 232 23.21 -17.05 -11.45
CA THR A 232 22.79 -16.96 -10.05
C THR A 232 21.70 -17.99 -9.76
N ILE A 233 21.96 -18.89 -8.80
CA ILE A 233 20.98 -19.87 -8.34
C ILE A 233 20.30 -19.29 -7.09
N TYR A 234 18.97 -19.14 -7.13
CA TYR A 234 18.20 -18.76 -5.94
C TYR A 234 17.97 -19.98 -5.06
N GLU A 235 18.28 -19.85 -3.78
CA GLU A 235 18.03 -20.91 -2.80
C GLU A 235 16.53 -21.10 -2.58
N ASP A 236 16.04 -22.34 -2.46
CA ASP A 236 14.62 -22.64 -2.23
C ASP A 236 14.19 -22.33 -0.77
N ASN A 237 14.25 -21.07 -0.38
CA ASN A 237 13.91 -20.56 0.94
C ASN A 237 13.48 -19.09 0.88
N ALA A 238 13.14 -18.50 2.04
CA ALA A 238 12.72 -17.11 2.13
C ALA A 238 13.77 -16.10 1.59
N LEU A 239 15.06 -16.36 1.83
CA LEU A 239 16.15 -15.50 1.33
C LEU A 239 16.21 -15.53 -0.20
N GLY A 240 16.08 -16.71 -0.81
CA GLY A 240 16.01 -16.82 -2.26
C GLY A 240 14.80 -16.10 -2.85
N VAL A 241 13.62 -16.20 -2.23
CA VAL A 241 12.42 -15.44 -2.64
C VAL A 241 12.68 -13.93 -2.57
N LEU A 242 13.31 -13.47 -1.50
CA LEU A 242 13.65 -12.06 -1.32
C LEU A 242 14.64 -11.58 -2.39
N ASN A 243 15.69 -12.35 -2.65
CA ASN A 243 16.70 -12.05 -3.67
C ASN A 243 16.11 -12.06 -5.09
N TYR A 244 15.32 -13.08 -5.43
CA TYR A 244 14.62 -13.15 -6.71
C TYR A 244 13.75 -11.91 -6.92
N SER A 245 12.94 -11.58 -5.92
CA SER A 245 12.02 -10.44 -5.97
C SER A 245 12.73 -9.11 -6.13
N ARG A 246 13.85 -8.90 -5.44
CA ARG A 246 14.69 -7.71 -5.62
C ARG A 246 15.24 -7.64 -7.05
N ASN A 247 15.83 -8.74 -7.53
CA ASN A 247 16.57 -8.74 -8.77
C ASN A 247 15.65 -8.58 -9.99
N ILE A 248 14.46 -9.23 -9.99
CA ILE A 248 13.49 -9.04 -11.08
C ILE A 248 12.95 -7.61 -11.09
N SER A 249 12.69 -7.01 -9.93
CA SER A 249 12.28 -5.60 -9.85
C SER A 249 13.34 -4.65 -10.42
N ILE A 250 14.62 -4.89 -10.13
CA ILE A 250 15.73 -4.08 -10.68
C ILE A 250 15.84 -4.28 -12.19
N HIS A 251 15.80 -5.52 -12.67
CA HIS A 251 15.87 -5.83 -14.09
C HIS A 251 14.74 -5.17 -14.89
N ILE A 252 13.51 -5.20 -14.37
CA ILE A 252 12.37 -4.54 -15.02
C ILE A 252 12.51 -3.01 -15.02
N TRP A 253 13.08 -2.45 -13.95
CA TRP A 253 13.36 -1.02 -13.86
C TRP A 253 14.45 -0.58 -14.86
N GLU A 254 15.49 -1.38 -15.05
CA GLU A 254 16.65 -1.06 -15.90
C GLU A 254 16.39 -1.29 -17.40
N GLU A 255 15.63 -2.33 -17.76
CA GLU A 255 15.48 -2.75 -19.17
C GLU A 255 14.26 -2.14 -19.89
N GLN A 256 13.56 -1.18 -19.29
CA GLN A 256 12.32 -0.60 -19.86
C GLN A 256 11.33 -1.68 -20.32
N ASN A 257 11.16 -2.70 -19.48
CA ASN A 257 10.30 -3.84 -19.77
C ASN A 257 8.82 -3.43 -19.87
N THR A 258 8.02 -4.30 -20.46
CA THR A 258 6.58 -4.15 -20.69
C THR A 258 5.76 -4.00 -19.40
N LEU A 259 6.27 -4.53 -18.27
CA LEU A 259 5.56 -4.54 -17.00
C LEU A 259 5.75 -3.26 -16.20
N THR A 260 4.64 -2.72 -15.70
CA THR A 260 4.62 -1.67 -14.69
C THR A 260 5.03 -2.20 -13.32
N LYS A 261 5.50 -1.32 -12.43
CA LYS A 261 5.83 -1.68 -11.03
C LYS A 261 4.69 -2.37 -10.30
N ALA A 262 3.46 -1.95 -10.58
CA ALA A 262 2.27 -2.53 -10.00
C ALA A 262 2.06 -3.98 -10.47
N GLU A 263 2.18 -4.25 -11.77
CA GLU A 263 2.05 -5.60 -12.32
C GLU A 263 3.13 -6.55 -11.78
N VAL A 264 4.37 -6.07 -11.66
CA VAL A 264 5.45 -6.86 -11.04
C VAL A 264 5.10 -7.23 -9.62
N GLU A 265 4.61 -6.28 -8.84
CA GLU A 265 4.31 -6.55 -7.45
C GLU A 265 3.05 -7.42 -7.27
N GLU A 266 2.01 -7.23 -8.06
CA GLU A 266 0.87 -8.15 -8.02
C GLU A 266 1.29 -9.58 -8.41
N GLY A 267 2.12 -9.72 -9.43
CA GLY A 267 2.70 -11.02 -9.81
C GLY A 267 3.54 -11.64 -8.68
N LEU A 268 4.43 -10.88 -8.05
CA LEU A 268 5.27 -11.37 -6.97
C LEU A 268 4.47 -11.75 -5.72
N THR A 269 3.44 -10.98 -5.36
CA THR A 269 2.55 -11.34 -4.25
C THR A 269 1.73 -12.59 -4.56
N SER A 270 1.23 -12.73 -5.79
CA SER A 270 0.50 -13.93 -6.18
C SER A 270 1.36 -15.19 -6.09
N LEU A 271 2.65 -15.10 -6.42
CA LEU A 271 3.59 -16.22 -6.33
C LEU A 271 4.04 -16.49 -4.90
N PHE A 272 4.25 -15.43 -4.12
CA PHE A 272 4.82 -15.51 -2.77
C PHE A 272 4.01 -14.65 -1.79
N PRO A 273 2.81 -15.08 -1.37
CA PRO A 273 1.88 -14.26 -0.57
C PRO A 273 2.43 -13.79 0.78
N GLU A 274 3.33 -14.57 1.40
CA GLU A 274 3.92 -14.26 2.71
C GLU A 274 5.19 -13.40 2.62
N ARG A 275 5.66 -13.10 1.40
CA ARG A 275 6.98 -12.50 1.16
C ARG A 275 7.18 -11.19 1.92
N LEU A 276 6.24 -10.25 1.78
CA LEU A 276 6.38 -8.92 2.39
C LEU A 276 6.06 -8.93 3.89
N THR A 277 5.12 -9.76 4.35
CA THR A 277 4.85 -9.91 5.79
C THR A 277 6.03 -10.54 6.52
N TYR A 278 6.71 -11.49 5.89
CA TYR A 278 7.92 -12.09 6.44
C TYR A 278 9.08 -11.08 6.50
N LEU A 279 9.29 -10.29 5.45
CA LEU A 279 10.27 -9.20 5.45
C LEU A 279 9.96 -8.16 6.52
N TYR A 280 8.70 -7.74 6.62
CA TYR A 280 8.22 -6.80 7.64
C TYR A 280 8.56 -7.29 9.05
N ASP A 281 8.25 -8.55 9.36
CA ASP A 281 8.53 -9.14 10.67
C ASP A 281 10.02 -9.16 10.99
N PHE A 282 10.83 -9.55 10.00
CA PHE A 282 12.27 -9.56 10.18
C PHE A 282 12.80 -8.16 10.50
N LEU A 283 12.38 -7.14 9.77
CA LEU A 283 12.80 -5.76 10.01
C LEU A 283 12.35 -5.25 11.37
N LEU A 284 11.08 -5.48 11.72
CA LEU A 284 10.46 -5.07 12.98
C LEU A 284 11.27 -5.54 14.19
N TYR A 285 11.75 -6.78 14.19
CA TYR A 285 12.48 -7.36 15.32
C TYR A 285 14.00 -7.19 15.27
N ASN A 286 14.57 -6.64 14.19
CA ASN A 286 16.01 -6.53 14.04
C ASN A 286 16.52 -5.09 13.95
N ILE A 287 15.98 -4.28 13.05
CA ILE A 287 16.54 -2.95 12.74
C ILE A 287 15.50 -1.82 12.76
N GLY A 288 14.21 -2.17 12.90
CA GLY A 288 13.08 -1.24 12.78
C GLY A 288 12.86 -0.75 11.35
N MET A 289 11.82 0.05 11.14
CA MET A 289 11.41 0.53 9.81
C MET A 289 11.59 2.04 9.59
N ARG A 290 12.34 2.73 10.45
CA ARG A 290 12.54 4.19 10.37
C ARG A 290 13.23 4.66 9.08
N PHE A 291 13.88 3.76 8.34
CA PHE A 291 14.50 4.07 7.05
C PHE A 291 13.44 4.26 5.95
N LEU A 292 12.24 3.71 6.12
CA LEU A 292 11.12 3.95 5.24
C LEU A 292 10.55 5.34 5.55
N ARG A 293 10.70 6.26 4.59
CA ARG A 293 10.07 7.57 4.71
C ARG A 293 8.55 7.41 4.63
N LYS A 294 7.83 8.06 5.54
CA LYS A 294 6.42 8.35 5.36
C LYS A 294 6.29 9.26 4.14
N ARG A 295 5.59 8.81 3.11
CA ARG A 295 5.37 9.53 1.85
C ARG A 295 3.89 9.75 1.64
#